data_AF-A0A816VW37-F1
#
_entry.id   AF-A0A816VW37-F1
#
_cell.length_a   1.000
_cell.length_b   1.000
_cell.length_c   1.000
_cell.angle_alpha   90.00
_cell.angle_beta   90.00
_cell.angle_gamma   90.00
#
_symmetry.space_group_name_H-M   'P 1'
#
loop_
_entity.id
_entity.type
_entity.pdbx_description
1 polymer ?
#
loop_
_entity_poly.entity_id
_entity_poly.type
_entity_poly.pdbx_seq_one_letter_code
_entity_poly.pdbx_strand_id
1 'polypeptide(L)'
;MATIVESNACSICKKSSAKFLCIGCSAYFCSTHFKEHQQQLSTKFDNEIVKSHDALFEQIQKLENSNQVPLDLFAQIEQWRKATIDKVEITAERARHELAELLDKKRKVMEKQLEPITKEIHVRRKDGDFVESHIHRLRQQIHGIQRLLQQYIGQNPTKTTVIIDNDQINWNRLISIRGDQQNTTFLDNINIDTKWLQNGVTVAGGNDFGSEMNQLYHPWGLRIYDDQTIYIAEYSNHRVVEWKCGATTGRVVAGGNGQGNQSNQLNYPTDVIIDEETDSLIISDYNNKRVVRWPRQNGIHGETIISNIGCLGLTMDDDGCLYVVDHDAHEVKRYRVGENHGTVVAGGNGPGDRLDQLYYPRYVSVDQEHSVYISEYDNHRVVKWTKGAKQGIIVAGGHGKGHSLTQLSNPYGVVVDQAGNVYVADYANNRIMRWSSGATQGKVIAGGNGHGNQLNQLLSPISFSFDQEANMYVSDSGNHRIQKFNLDQH
;
A
#
# COMPACT_ATOMS: atom_id res chain seq x y z
N MET A 1 40.36 47.03 -2.84
CA MET A 1 38.94 47.40 -2.89
C MET A 1 38.13 46.12 -2.75
N ALA A 2 37.15 46.12 -1.85
CA ALA A 2 36.44 44.95 -1.36
C ALA A 2 35.68 44.20 -2.46
N THR A 3 35.97 42.92 -2.64
CA THR A 3 35.06 41.97 -3.31
C THR A 3 34.11 41.41 -2.27
N ILE A 4 32.82 41.64 -2.53
CA ILE A 4 31.67 41.34 -1.69
C ILE A 4 31.67 39.85 -1.32
N VAL A 5 31.74 39.57 -0.02
CA VAL A 5 31.39 38.26 0.53
C VAL A 5 29.87 38.15 0.40
N GLU A 6 29.35 37.37 -0.55
CA GLU A 6 27.94 37.01 -0.58
C GLU A 6 27.63 36.26 0.71
N SER A 7 27.07 36.98 1.67
CA SER A 7 26.77 36.43 2.98
C SER A 7 25.66 35.41 2.80
N ASN A 8 25.96 34.15 3.10
CA ASN A 8 24.96 33.08 3.16
C ASN A 8 23.88 33.35 4.22
N ALA A 9 23.57 34.55 4.72
CA ALA A 9 22.66 34.78 5.86
C ALA A 9 21.19 34.46 5.55
N CYS A 10 20.40 34.08 6.56
CA CYS A 10 18.96 33.89 6.37
C CYS A 10 18.33 35.17 5.81
N SER A 11 17.60 35.06 4.71
CA SER A 11 17.01 36.19 3.98
C SER A 11 16.06 37.02 4.84
N ILE A 12 15.43 36.41 5.84
CA ILE A 12 14.50 37.05 6.77
C ILE A 12 15.24 37.60 8.01
N CYS A 13 15.80 36.74 8.86
CA CYS A 13 16.36 37.19 10.15
C CYS A 13 17.86 37.56 10.12
N LYS A 14 18.53 37.43 8.97
CA LYS A 14 19.96 37.72 8.76
C LYS A 14 20.92 36.95 9.67
N LYS A 15 20.45 35.92 10.38
CA LYS A 15 21.27 35.05 11.25
C LYS A 15 22.02 33.98 10.46
N SER A 16 23.15 33.53 11.02
CA SER A 16 24.10 32.60 10.37
C SER A 16 23.87 31.11 10.64
N SER A 17 22.84 30.72 11.41
CA SER A 17 22.50 29.33 11.78
C SER A 17 22.08 28.47 10.58
N ALA A 18 22.16 27.13 10.68
CA ALA A 18 21.86 26.11 9.65
C ALA A 18 20.77 26.52 8.63
N LYS A 19 21.10 26.44 7.34
CA LYS A 19 20.40 27.16 6.27
C LYS A 19 19.90 26.23 5.18
N PHE A 20 18.67 26.50 4.76
CA PHE A 20 17.93 25.80 3.73
C PHE A 20 17.80 26.74 2.53
N LEU A 21 18.23 26.28 1.35
CA LEU A 21 18.07 27.02 0.11
C LEU A 21 16.68 26.74 -0.46
N CYS A 22 15.89 27.78 -0.71
CA CYS A 22 14.71 27.66 -1.55
C CYS A 22 15.13 27.83 -3.00
N ILE A 23 15.00 26.75 -3.79
CA ILE A 23 15.39 26.74 -5.21
C ILE A 23 14.46 27.63 -6.04
N GLY A 24 13.18 27.76 -5.65
CA GLY A 24 12.20 28.57 -6.37
C GLY A 24 12.46 30.08 -6.32
N CYS A 25 13.11 30.58 -5.26
CA CYS A 25 13.43 32.01 -5.12
C CYS A 25 14.93 32.29 -4.91
N SER A 26 15.78 31.27 -5.02
CA SER A 26 17.23 31.33 -4.85
C SER A 26 17.70 31.98 -3.53
N ALA A 27 16.88 31.86 -2.47
CA ALA A 27 17.11 32.52 -1.19
C ALA A 27 17.37 31.51 -0.06
N TYR A 28 18.23 31.89 0.89
CA TYR A 28 18.59 31.05 2.05
C TYR A 28 17.73 31.38 3.27
N PHE A 29 17.23 30.37 3.99
CA PHE A 29 16.39 30.54 5.17
C PHE A 29 16.93 29.72 6.34
N CYS A 30 16.71 30.13 7.59
CA CYS A 30 16.88 29.22 8.73
C CYS A 30 15.70 28.24 8.79
N SER A 31 15.83 27.14 9.54
CA SER A 31 14.81 26.06 9.59
C SER A 31 13.38 26.56 9.81
N THR A 32 13.18 27.47 10.76
CA THR A 32 11.86 28.05 11.08
C THR A 32 11.31 28.84 9.89
N HIS A 33 12.08 29.79 9.37
CA HIS A 33 11.66 30.63 8.24
C HIS A 33 11.53 29.84 6.93
N PHE A 34 12.25 28.72 6.78
CA PHE A 34 12.10 27.87 5.61
C PHE A 34 10.74 27.16 5.61
N LYS A 35 10.30 26.64 6.77
CA LYS A 35 8.97 26.04 6.91
C LYS A 35 7.86 27.06 6.66
N GLU A 36 7.99 28.25 7.23
CA GLU A 36 7.03 29.35 6.99
C GLU A 36 7.00 29.75 5.51
N HIS A 37 8.17 29.84 4.86
CA HIS A 37 8.27 30.15 3.45
C HIS A 37 7.67 29.05 2.55
N GLN A 38 7.87 27.77 2.89
CA GLN A 38 7.24 26.64 2.19
C GLN A 38 5.71 26.69 2.30
N GLN A 39 5.19 27.00 3.49
CA GLN A 39 3.74 27.13 3.71
C GLN A 39 3.15 28.33 2.95
N GLN A 40 3.88 29.44 2.86
CA GLN A 40 3.51 30.58 2.03
C GLN A 40 3.50 30.25 0.53
N LEU A 41 4.49 29.50 0.05
CA LEU A 41 4.55 29.06 -1.34
C LEU A 41 3.41 28.09 -1.68
N SER A 42 3.11 27.14 -0.79
CA SER A 42 1.95 26.23 -0.93
C SER A 42 0.66 27.03 -1.01
N THR A 43 0.43 27.93 -0.05
CA THR A 43 -0.77 28.78 -0.02
C THR A 43 -0.87 29.67 -1.27
N LYS A 44 0.26 30.18 -1.78
CA LYS A 44 0.30 30.98 -3.00
C LYS A 44 -0.05 30.13 -4.23
N PHE A 45 0.49 28.93 -4.33
CA PHE A 45 0.20 27.98 -5.40
C PHE A 45 -1.28 27.57 -5.39
N ASP A 46 -1.82 27.24 -4.21
CA ASP A 46 -3.24 26.91 -4.02
C ASP A 46 -4.13 28.10 -4.42
N ASN A 47 -3.77 29.32 -4.02
CA ASN A 47 -4.50 30.53 -4.40
C ASN A 47 -4.40 30.86 -5.90
N GLU A 48 -3.27 30.58 -6.55
CA GLU A 48 -3.12 30.74 -8.00
C GLU A 48 -3.96 29.72 -8.77
N ILE A 49 -4.04 28.48 -8.28
CA ILE A 49 -4.93 27.44 -8.82
C ILE A 49 -6.40 27.86 -8.65
N VAL A 50 -6.81 28.26 -7.44
CA VAL A 50 -8.19 28.67 -7.14
C VAL A 50 -8.59 29.90 -7.96
N LYS A 51 -7.75 30.94 -8.02
CA LYS A 51 -8.03 32.12 -8.87
C LYS A 51 -8.14 31.77 -10.35
N SER A 52 -7.30 30.85 -10.82
CA SER A 52 -7.34 30.40 -12.21
C SER A 52 -8.60 29.57 -12.49
N HIS A 53 -9.00 28.71 -11.54
CA HIS A 53 -10.26 27.96 -11.58
C HIS A 53 -11.46 28.91 -11.64
N ASP A 54 -11.53 29.88 -10.74
CA ASP A 54 -12.65 30.81 -10.64
C ASP A 54 -12.77 31.70 -11.88
N ALA A 55 -11.65 32.14 -12.46
CA ALA A 55 -11.64 32.88 -13.72
C ALA A 55 -12.15 32.03 -14.90
N LEU A 56 -11.81 30.75 -14.92
CA LEU A 56 -12.27 29.79 -15.94
C LEU A 56 -13.77 29.48 -15.76
N PHE A 57 -14.21 29.35 -14.51
CA PHE A 57 -15.61 29.15 -14.15
C PHE A 57 -16.47 30.35 -14.56
N GLU A 58 -16.02 31.58 -14.33
CA GLU A 58 -16.68 32.79 -14.81
C GLU A 58 -16.76 32.87 -16.34
N GLN A 59 -15.71 32.43 -17.05
CA GLN A 59 -15.70 32.38 -18.52
C GLN A 59 -16.68 31.34 -19.06
N ILE A 60 -16.74 30.14 -18.46
CA ILE A 60 -17.71 29.09 -18.79
C ILE A 60 -19.14 29.60 -18.58
N GLN A 61 -19.40 30.26 -17.44
CA GLN A 61 -20.73 30.78 -17.11
C GLN A 61 -21.18 31.91 -18.05
N LYS A 62 -20.25 32.75 -18.53
CA LYS A 62 -20.54 33.76 -19.56
C LYS A 62 -20.85 33.13 -20.93
N LEU A 63 -20.21 32.00 -21.26
CA LEU A 63 -20.40 31.29 -22.53
C LEU A 63 -21.69 30.47 -22.57
N GLU A 64 -22.07 29.82 -21.46
CA GLU A 64 -23.36 29.11 -21.31
C GLU A 64 -24.56 30.03 -21.56
N ASN A 65 -24.46 31.30 -21.16
CA ASN A 65 -25.49 32.31 -21.40
C ASN A 65 -25.56 32.80 -22.86
N SER A 66 -24.60 32.43 -23.72
CA SER A 66 -24.47 32.92 -25.10
C SER A 66 -24.81 31.89 -26.19
N ASN A 67 -25.10 30.64 -25.82
CA ASN A 67 -25.54 29.55 -26.73
C ASN A 67 -24.63 29.29 -27.96
N GLN A 68 -23.35 29.64 -27.88
CA GLN A 68 -22.33 29.24 -28.85
C GLN A 68 -21.19 28.56 -28.09
N VAL A 69 -20.85 27.33 -28.46
CA VAL A 69 -19.63 26.63 -28.00
C VAL A 69 -18.58 26.76 -29.11
N PRO A 70 -17.57 27.62 -28.99
CA PRO A 70 -16.51 27.71 -29.99
C PRO A 70 -15.56 26.51 -29.82
N LEU A 71 -15.28 25.78 -30.89
CA LEU A 71 -14.27 24.70 -30.96
C LEU A 71 -12.89 25.11 -30.42
N ASP A 72 -12.61 26.41 -30.37
CA ASP A 72 -11.34 27.01 -29.92
C ASP A 72 -11.11 26.90 -28.40
N LEU A 73 -12.17 26.89 -27.58
CA LEU A 73 -12.05 26.81 -26.11
C LEU A 73 -11.57 25.44 -25.65
N PHE A 74 -12.06 24.35 -26.26
CA PHE A 74 -11.61 23.00 -25.94
C PHE A 74 -10.13 22.79 -26.28
N ALA A 75 -9.66 23.36 -27.39
CA ALA A 75 -8.25 23.32 -27.77
C ALA A 75 -7.37 24.08 -26.77
N GLN A 76 -7.83 25.25 -26.29
CA GLN A 76 -7.12 26.04 -25.29
C GLN A 76 -7.08 25.35 -23.91
N ILE A 77 -8.18 24.70 -23.48
CA ILE A 77 -8.24 23.90 -22.24
C ILE A 77 -7.26 22.72 -22.32
N GLU A 78 -7.24 22.01 -23.45
CA GLU A 78 -6.35 20.85 -23.61
C GLU A 78 -4.88 21.27 -23.68
N GLN A 79 -4.58 22.39 -24.34
CA GLN A 79 -3.24 22.96 -24.38
C GLN A 79 -2.76 23.44 -23.00
N TRP A 80 -3.65 24.04 -22.20
CA TRP A 80 -3.36 24.46 -20.84
C TRP A 80 -3.18 23.27 -19.88
N ARG A 81 -4.04 22.26 -20.00
CA ARG A 81 -3.94 21.00 -19.25
C ARG A 81 -2.58 20.34 -19.50
N LYS A 82 -2.19 20.22 -20.77
CA LYS A 82 -0.90 19.66 -21.16
C LYS A 82 0.28 20.48 -20.63
N ALA A 83 0.27 21.80 -20.79
CA ALA A 83 1.34 22.67 -20.31
C ALA A 83 1.49 22.66 -18.77
N THR A 84 0.41 22.44 -18.05
CA THR A 84 0.42 22.35 -16.57
C THR A 84 0.95 21.00 -16.11
N ILE A 85 0.50 19.91 -16.74
CA ILE A 85 1.02 18.55 -16.48
C ILE A 85 2.52 18.49 -16.76
N ASP A 86 2.97 18.97 -17.93
CA ASP A 86 4.39 18.96 -18.31
C ASP A 86 5.26 19.72 -17.29
N LYS A 87 4.78 20.86 -16.77
CA LYS A 87 5.50 21.64 -15.75
C LYS A 87 5.59 20.92 -14.41
N VAL A 88 4.51 20.28 -13.97
CA VAL A 88 4.48 19.52 -12.71
C VAL A 88 5.40 18.31 -12.83
N GLU A 89 5.35 17.60 -13.95
CA GLU A 89 6.16 16.41 -14.22
C GLU A 89 7.65 16.75 -14.25
N ILE A 90 8.06 17.77 -15.01
CA ILE A 90 9.46 18.24 -15.04
C ILE A 90 9.94 18.68 -13.66
N THR A 91 9.09 19.36 -12.88
CA THR A 91 9.46 19.83 -11.54
C THR A 91 9.61 18.66 -10.56
N ALA A 92 8.71 17.67 -10.64
CA ALA A 92 8.75 16.47 -9.82
C ALA A 92 9.94 15.57 -10.19
N GLU A 93 10.25 15.41 -11.48
CA GLU A 93 11.44 14.68 -11.95
C GLU A 93 12.72 15.33 -11.48
N ARG A 94 12.84 16.66 -11.58
CA ARG A 94 14.01 17.38 -11.07
C ARG A 94 14.17 17.19 -9.55
N ALA A 95 13.08 17.33 -8.79
CA ALA A 95 13.11 17.12 -7.34
C ALA A 95 13.50 15.69 -6.96
N ARG A 96 12.98 14.68 -7.68
CA ARG A 96 13.34 13.27 -7.49
C ARG A 96 14.81 13.02 -7.79
N HIS A 97 15.34 13.60 -8.87
CA HIS A 97 16.75 13.47 -9.24
C HIS A 97 17.68 14.07 -8.18
N GLU A 98 17.38 15.28 -7.71
CA GLU A 98 18.18 15.97 -6.67
C GLU A 98 18.12 15.22 -5.32
N LEU A 99 16.97 14.66 -4.97
CA LEU A 99 16.83 13.82 -3.77
C LEU A 99 17.64 12.53 -3.90
N ALA A 100 17.61 11.89 -5.07
CA ALA A 100 18.40 10.70 -5.34
C ALA A 100 19.91 10.97 -5.24
N GLU A 101 20.39 12.09 -5.77
CA GLU A 101 21.80 12.51 -5.62
C GLU A 101 22.18 12.77 -4.14
N LEU A 102 21.30 13.43 -3.39
CA LEU A 102 21.51 13.67 -1.96
C LEU A 102 21.59 12.36 -1.17
N LEU A 103 20.69 11.42 -1.47
CA LEU A 103 20.66 10.10 -0.83
C LEU A 103 21.87 9.26 -1.21
N ASP A 104 22.31 9.27 -2.46
CA ASP A 104 23.53 8.59 -2.92
C ASP A 104 24.78 9.16 -2.22
N LYS A 105 24.88 10.49 -2.11
CA LYS A 105 25.97 11.15 -1.38
C LYS A 105 25.99 10.75 0.09
N LYS A 106 24.83 10.69 0.75
CA LYS A 106 24.72 10.24 2.15
C LYS A 106 25.04 8.75 2.30
N ARG A 107 24.58 7.90 1.38
CA ARG A 107 24.88 6.46 1.32
C ARG A 107 26.39 6.21 1.25
N LYS A 108 27.09 6.86 0.31
CA LYS A 108 28.55 6.74 0.15
C LYS A 108 29.33 7.13 1.41
N VAL A 109 28.86 8.13 2.15
CA VAL A 109 29.45 8.51 3.45
C VAL A 109 29.26 7.39 4.49
N MET A 110 28.08 6.77 4.54
CA MET A 110 27.83 5.64 5.46
C MET A 110 28.63 4.41 5.08
N GLU A 111 28.71 4.06 3.79
CA GLU A 111 29.49 2.92 3.29
C GLU A 111 30.97 3.05 3.70
N LYS A 112 31.55 4.25 3.55
CA LYS A 112 32.94 4.53 3.95
C LYS A 112 33.18 4.38 5.45
N GLN A 113 32.17 4.59 6.29
CA GLN A 113 32.26 4.41 7.75
C GLN A 113 32.06 2.96 8.17
N LEU A 114 31.25 2.20 7.42
CA LEU A 114 30.97 0.79 7.70
C LEU A 114 32.09 -0.15 7.20
N GLU A 115 32.73 0.17 6.08
CA GLU A 115 33.80 -0.63 5.48
C GLU A 115 34.94 -1.02 6.45
N PRO A 116 35.54 -0.11 7.25
CA PRO A 116 36.58 -0.49 8.20
C PRO A 116 36.06 -1.39 9.34
N ILE A 117 34.81 -1.21 9.77
CA ILE A 117 34.18 -2.04 10.82
C ILE A 117 33.96 -3.46 10.28
N THR A 118 33.43 -3.59 9.06
CA THR A 118 33.21 -4.88 8.41
C THR A 118 34.53 -5.63 8.21
N LYS A 119 35.60 -4.93 7.80
CA LYS A 119 36.95 -5.50 7.69
C LYS A 119 37.50 -5.94 9.03
N GLU A 120 37.35 -5.13 10.09
CA GLU A 120 37.80 -5.48 11.44
C GLU A 120 37.07 -6.71 11.99
N ILE A 121 35.75 -6.78 11.83
CA ILE A 121 34.94 -7.96 12.22
C ILE A 121 35.37 -9.21 11.44
N HIS A 122 35.60 -9.09 10.13
CA HIS A 122 35.98 -10.21 9.28
C HIS A 122 37.35 -10.79 9.64
N VAL A 123 38.36 -9.93 9.86
CA VAL A 123 39.70 -10.35 10.30
C VAL A 123 39.63 -11.04 11.65
N ARG A 124 38.94 -10.45 12.64
CA ARG A 124 38.86 -11.00 14.00
C ARG A 124 38.06 -12.30 14.09
N ARG A 125 37.05 -12.47 13.24
CA ARG A 125 36.30 -13.73 13.13
C ARG A 125 37.16 -14.86 12.57
N LYS A 126 38.13 -14.54 11.71
CA LYS A 126 39.08 -15.52 11.16
C LYS A 126 40.15 -15.92 12.18
N ASP A 127 40.55 -14.99 13.03
CA ASP A 127 41.60 -15.20 14.04
C ASP A 127 41.08 -15.76 15.38
N GLY A 128 39.74 -15.80 15.58
CA GLY A 128 39.12 -16.29 16.81
C GLY A 128 39.34 -15.40 18.04
N ASP A 129 39.79 -14.16 17.85
CA ASP A 129 40.34 -13.27 18.89
C ASP A 129 39.39 -12.11 19.27
N PHE A 130 38.22 -12.45 19.80
CA PHE A 130 37.29 -11.48 20.38
C PHE A 130 37.52 -11.35 21.89
N VAL A 131 38.39 -10.42 22.30
CA VAL A 131 38.50 -9.96 23.69
C VAL A 131 37.58 -8.76 23.98
N GLU A 132 37.22 -8.59 25.25
CA GLU A 132 36.28 -7.56 25.76
C GLU A 132 36.61 -6.14 25.26
N SER A 133 37.89 -5.81 25.13
CA SER A 133 38.37 -4.50 24.65
C SER A 133 38.06 -4.24 23.17
N HIS A 134 38.02 -5.30 22.33
CA HIS A 134 37.61 -5.20 20.93
C HIS A 134 36.11 -4.97 20.81
N ILE A 135 35.31 -5.68 21.62
CA ILE A 135 33.85 -5.49 21.69
C ILE A 135 33.52 -4.05 22.10
N HIS A 136 34.23 -3.51 23.10
CA HIS A 136 34.05 -2.13 23.54
C HIS A 136 34.38 -1.12 22.43
N ARG A 137 35.46 -1.34 21.67
CA ARG A 137 35.84 -0.47 20.54
C ARG A 137 34.80 -0.49 19.41
N LEU A 138 34.34 -1.68 19.01
CA LEU A 138 33.29 -1.84 18.01
C LEU A 138 31.99 -1.15 18.45
N ARG A 139 31.61 -1.27 19.73
CA ARG A 139 30.46 -0.55 20.30
C ARG A 139 30.61 0.97 20.17
N GLN A 140 31.79 1.52 20.43
CA GLN A 140 32.03 2.96 20.28
C GLN A 140 31.93 3.43 18.83
N GLN A 141 32.45 2.65 17.87
CA GLN A 141 32.34 2.94 16.44
C GLN A 141 30.87 2.90 15.97
N ILE A 142 30.12 1.89 16.40
CA ILE A 142 28.67 1.77 16.13
C ILE A 142 27.90 2.97 16.71
N HIS A 143 28.20 3.39 17.93
CA HIS A 143 27.60 4.60 18.53
C HIS A 143 27.97 5.89 17.78
N GLY A 144 29.13 5.94 17.12
CA GLY A 144 29.51 7.04 16.25
C GLY A 144 28.63 7.09 14.99
N ILE A 145 28.41 5.93 14.36
CA ILE A 145 27.53 5.80 13.18
C ILE A 145 26.08 6.11 13.54
N GLN A 146 25.60 5.66 14.70
CA GLN A 146 24.26 5.97 15.20
C GLN A 146 24.05 7.48 15.37
N ARG A 147 25.04 8.21 15.89
CA ARG A 147 24.96 9.68 16.00
C ARG A 147 24.93 10.38 14.65
N LEU A 148 25.70 9.90 13.68
CA LEU A 148 25.67 10.39 12.29
C LEU A 148 24.30 10.15 11.63
N LEU A 149 23.74 8.95 11.81
CA LEU A 149 22.38 8.61 11.36
C LEU A 149 21.34 9.51 12.00
N GLN A 150 21.38 9.67 13.33
CA GLN A 150 20.48 10.58 14.05
C GLN A 150 20.62 12.04 13.60
N GLN A 151 21.84 12.49 13.24
CA GLN A 151 22.04 13.82 12.69
C GLN A 151 21.43 13.98 11.28
N TYR A 152 21.47 12.93 10.46
CA TYR A 152 20.78 12.92 9.16
C TYR A 152 19.26 12.80 9.28
N ILE A 153 18.76 12.06 10.27
CA ILE A 153 17.34 11.89 10.56
C ILE A 153 16.76 13.16 11.20
N GLY A 154 17.44 13.78 12.16
CA GLY A 154 17.00 15.01 12.83
C GLY A 154 16.87 16.24 11.92
N GLN A 155 17.27 16.14 10.64
CA GLN A 155 17.03 17.13 9.60
C GLN A 155 15.71 16.92 8.83
N ASN A 156 15.00 15.81 9.07
CA ASN A 156 13.67 15.49 8.54
C ASN A 156 12.71 15.14 9.70
N PRO A 157 11.56 15.84 9.86
CA PRO A 157 10.70 15.68 11.02
C PRO A 157 9.71 14.51 10.88
N THR A 158 10.13 13.35 10.40
CA THR A 158 9.35 12.10 10.52
C THR A 158 10.07 11.20 11.53
N LYS A 159 9.36 10.88 12.61
CA LYS A 159 9.87 10.08 13.74
C LYS A 159 10.36 8.72 13.21
N THR A 160 11.61 8.38 13.46
CA THR A 160 12.10 6.99 13.39
C THR A 160 12.68 6.66 14.76
N THR A 161 12.11 5.68 15.44
CA THR A 161 12.58 5.24 16.76
C THR A 161 13.37 3.95 16.60
N VAL A 162 14.63 3.93 17.06
CA VAL A 162 15.45 2.71 17.09
C VAL A 162 15.21 1.99 18.42
N ILE A 163 14.56 0.83 18.38
CA ILE A 163 14.44 -0.08 19.54
C ILE A 163 15.53 -1.14 19.41
N ILE A 164 16.37 -1.28 20.44
CA ILE A 164 17.36 -2.36 20.55
C ILE A 164 16.77 -3.39 21.52
N ASP A 165 16.36 -4.53 20.99
CA ASP A 165 15.91 -5.67 21.77
C ASP A 165 17.13 -6.39 22.34
N ASN A 166 17.21 -6.49 23.67
CA ASN A 166 18.44 -6.89 24.36
C ASN A 166 18.46 -8.38 24.77
N ASP A 167 17.46 -9.15 24.36
CA ASP A 167 17.34 -10.55 24.77
C ASP A 167 17.45 -11.52 23.58
N GLN A 168 18.50 -12.35 23.64
CA GLN A 168 18.92 -13.43 22.74
C GLN A 168 19.79 -13.01 21.54
N ILE A 169 21.10 -13.15 21.77
CA ILE A 169 22.19 -12.89 20.84
C ILE A 169 22.10 -13.85 19.63
N ASN A 170 21.52 -13.37 18.54
CA ASN A 170 21.70 -13.94 17.20
C ASN A 170 22.36 -12.87 16.32
N TRP A 171 23.65 -13.06 16.02
CA TRP A 171 24.52 -12.06 15.39
C TRP A 171 24.10 -11.62 13.97
N ASN A 172 23.14 -12.32 13.33
CA ASN A 172 22.61 -11.94 12.01
C ASN A 172 21.55 -10.82 12.05
N ARG A 173 21.13 -10.36 13.23
CA ARG A 173 20.06 -9.34 13.39
C ARG A 173 20.55 -7.91 13.65
N LEU A 174 21.86 -7.67 13.76
CA LEU A 174 22.38 -6.44 14.38
C LEU A 174 22.39 -5.18 13.47
N ILE A 175 22.16 -5.29 12.17
CA ILE A 175 22.00 -4.13 11.28
C ILE A 175 20.91 -4.42 10.25
N SER A 176 19.66 -4.31 10.70
CA SER A 176 18.55 -3.97 9.83
C SER A 176 18.23 -2.50 10.14
N ILE A 177 18.51 -1.61 9.20
CA ILE A 177 17.91 -0.27 9.23
C ILE A 177 16.44 -0.51 8.91
N ARG A 178 15.62 -0.70 9.95
CA ARG A 178 14.17 -0.53 9.80
C ARG A 178 13.94 0.96 9.61
N GLY A 179 13.85 1.38 8.35
CA GLY A 179 12.95 2.49 8.07
C GLY A 179 11.56 2.03 8.47
N ASP A 180 10.75 2.91 9.05
CA ASP A 180 9.32 2.67 9.18
C ASP A 180 8.76 2.36 7.78
N GLN A 181 8.67 1.07 7.48
CA GLN A 181 7.80 0.50 6.46
C GLN A 181 6.71 -0.23 7.24
N GLN A 182 5.93 0.55 8.00
CA GLN A 182 4.69 0.04 8.55
C GLN A 182 3.66 0.06 7.42
N ASN A 183 2.94 -1.05 7.27
CA ASN A 183 1.69 -1.24 6.51
C ASN A 183 1.59 -0.92 5.01
N THR A 184 2.62 -0.42 4.34
CA THR A 184 2.61 -0.41 2.87
C THR A 184 2.72 -1.85 2.37
N THR A 185 1.68 -2.32 1.68
CA THR A 185 1.78 -3.38 0.67
C THR A 185 3.16 -3.35 0.03
N PHE A 186 3.87 -4.50 0.01
CA PHE A 186 5.26 -4.69 -0.39
C PHE A 186 5.57 -4.31 -1.87
N LEU A 187 5.19 -3.11 -2.27
CA LEU A 187 5.02 -2.64 -3.63
C LEU A 187 6.00 -1.52 -4.01
N ASP A 188 6.82 -1.07 -3.08
CA ASP A 188 7.82 0.01 -3.25
C ASP A 188 8.85 -0.30 -4.35
N ASN A 189 8.93 -1.58 -4.78
CA ASN A 189 9.86 -2.06 -5.79
C ASN A 189 9.22 -2.41 -7.15
N ILE A 190 7.92 -2.15 -7.35
CA ILE A 190 7.27 -2.45 -8.64
C ILE A 190 7.45 -1.29 -9.63
N ASN A 191 8.38 -1.46 -10.56
CA ASN A 191 8.58 -0.56 -11.68
C ASN A 191 7.40 -0.61 -12.68
N ILE A 192 7.25 0.42 -13.51
CA ILE A 192 6.22 0.50 -14.56
C ILE A 192 6.32 -0.67 -15.54
N ASP A 193 7.52 -1.22 -15.78
CA ASP A 193 7.75 -2.32 -16.71
C ASP A 193 7.80 -3.72 -16.06
N THR A 194 7.51 -3.82 -14.77
CA THR A 194 7.52 -5.09 -14.05
C THR A 194 6.56 -6.09 -14.68
N LYS A 195 7.07 -7.31 -14.92
CA LYS A 195 6.32 -8.46 -15.40
C LYS A 195 6.41 -9.59 -14.39
N TRP A 196 5.49 -10.52 -14.49
CA TRP A 196 5.50 -11.77 -13.73
C TRP A 196 5.62 -12.93 -14.70
N LEU A 197 6.33 -13.96 -14.27
CA LEU A 197 6.33 -15.24 -14.96
C LEU A 197 4.89 -15.72 -15.11
N GLN A 198 4.51 -16.13 -16.32
CA GLN A 198 3.12 -16.49 -16.60
C GLN A 198 2.71 -17.84 -15.99
N ASN A 199 3.68 -18.73 -15.74
CA ASN A 199 3.45 -19.96 -15.01
C ASN A 199 3.62 -19.71 -13.51
N GLY A 200 2.57 -19.96 -12.75
CA GLY A 200 2.61 -19.95 -11.30
C GLY A 200 3.17 -21.25 -10.70
N VAL A 201 3.33 -21.25 -9.39
CA VAL A 201 3.63 -22.41 -8.56
C VAL A 201 2.56 -22.52 -7.48
N THR A 202 1.98 -23.69 -7.30
CA THR A 202 1.04 -23.92 -6.19
C THR A 202 1.82 -23.97 -4.88
N VAL A 203 1.52 -23.06 -3.95
CA VAL A 203 2.23 -22.91 -2.67
C VAL A 203 1.41 -23.33 -1.46
N ALA A 204 0.09 -23.46 -1.62
CA ALA A 204 -0.82 -24.00 -0.61
C ALA A 204 -2.04 -24.62 -1.29
N GLY A 205 -2.58 -25.70 -0.71
CA GLY A 205 -3.67 -26.47 -1.30
C GLY A 205 -3.26 -27.23 -2.57
N GLY A 206 -4.20 -27.42 -3.49
CA GLY A 206 -3.97 -28.14 -4.75
C GLY A 206 -3.97 -29.67 -4.65
N ASN A 207 -4.38 -30.23 -3.52
CA ASN A 207 -4.52 -31.68 -3.28
C ASN A 207 -6.00 -32.07 -3.17
N ASP A 208 -6.78 -31.70 -4.20
CA ASP A 208 -8.26 -31.66 -4.17
C ASP A 208 -8.82 -30.66 -3.15
N PHE A 209 -10.15 -30.55 -3.10
CA PHE A 209 -10.85 -29.74 -2.11
C PHE A 209 -11.27 -30.58 -0.91
N GLY A 210 -11.25 -29.96 0.27
CA GLY A 210 -11.71 -30.61 1.49
C GLY A 210 -11.22 -29.89 2.73
N SER A 211 -11.27 -30.58 3.86
CA SER A 211 -10.95 -30.00 5.18
C SER A 211 -9.65 -30.54 5.78
N GLU A 212 -8.95 -31.44 5.08
CA GLU A 212 -7.63 -31.93 5.50
C GLU A 212 -6.60 -30.78 5.50
N MET A 213 -5.50 -30.95 6.23
CA MET A 213 -4.50 -29.87 6.40
C MET A 213 -3.65 -29.60 5.16
N ASN A 214 -3.60 -30.54 4.20
CA ASN A 214 -2.99 -30.36 2.88
C ASN A 214 -3.99 -29.86 1.82
N GLN A 215 -5.25 -29.64 2.20
CA GLN A 215 -6.34 -29.21 1.34
C GLN A 215 -6.79 -27.80 1.70
N LEU A 216 -7.35 -27.09 0.72
CA LEU A 216 -8.12 -25.87 0.93
C LEU A 216 -9.52 -26.08 0.37
N TYR A 217 -10.51 -25.34 0.88
CA TYR A 217 -11.84 -25.29 0.26
C TYR A 217 -12.35 -23.86 0.16
N HIS A 218 -12.36 -23.35 -1.08
CA HIS A 218 -12.59 -21.95 -1.41
C HIS A 218 -11.74 -21.00 -0.55
N PRO A 219 -10.41 -20.94 -0.77
CA PRO A 219 -9.62 -19.86 -0.19
C PRO A 219 -10.16 -18.53 -0.70
N TRP A 220 -10.34 -17.54 0.16
CA TRP A 220 -10.85 -16.21 -0.22
C TRP A 220 -9.75 -15.16 -0.01
N GLY A 221 -9.79 -14.42 1.08
CA GLY A 221 -8.74 -13.48 1.45
C GLY A 221 -7.44 -14.19 1.82
N LEU A 222 -6.33 -13.56 1.49
CA LEU A 222 -5.00 -14.00 1.86
C LEU A 222 -4.16 -12.80 2.27
N ARG A 223 -3.29 -12.99 3.27
CA ARG A 223 -2.30 -12.00 3.67
C ARG A 223 -0.95 -12.64 3.88
N ILE A 224 0.07 -12.03 3.29
CA ILE A 224 1.47 -12.40 3.50
C ILE A 224 1.96 -11.63 4.73
N TYR A 225 2.52 -12.34 5.70
CA TYR A 225 3.15 -11.74 6.87
C TYR A 225 4.62 -11.46 6.61
N ASP A 226 5.33 -12.48 6.15
CA ASP A 226 6.72 -12.43 5.71
C ASP A 226 6.90 -13.34 4.49
N ASP A 227 8.12 -13.39 3.95
CA ASP A 227 8.50 -14.25 2.83
C ASP A 227 8.25 -15.76 3.09
N GLN A 228 7.99 -16.13 4.35
CA GLN A 228 7.84 -17.50 4.80
C GLN A 228 6.41 -17.87 5.22
N THR A 229 5.48 -16.92 5.39
CA THR A 229 4.20 -17.21 6.04
C THR A 229 3.03 -16.49 5.36
N ILE A 230 2.03 -17.26 4.96
CA ILE A 230 0.76 -16.76 4.45
C ILE A 230 -0.40 -17.17 5.35
N TYR A 231 -1.33 -16.26 5.57
CA TYR A 231 -2.60 -16.49 6.26
C TYR A 231 -3.72 -16.50 5.23
N ILE A 232 -4.60 -17.49 5.29
CA ILE A 232 -5.64 -17.73 4.29
C ILE A 232 -6.98 -17.83 5.01
N ALA A 233 -7.93 -16.97 4.66
CA ALA A 233 -9.32 -17.14 5.05
C ALA A 233 -9.97 -18.21 4.16
N GLU A 234 -10.31 -19.36 4.75
CA GLU A 234 -11.00 -20.44 4.06
C GLU A 234 -12.51 -20.32 4.27
N TYR A 235 -13.19 -19.84 3.24
CA TYR A 235 -14.61 -19.54 3.29
C TYR A 235 -15.44 -20.77 3.65
N SER A 236 -15.25 -21.88 2.94
CA SER A 236 -16.09 -23.08 3.11
C SER A 236 -15.71 -23.95 4.30
N ASN A 237 -14.47 -23.84 4.80
CA ASN A 237 -14.04 -24.57 6.00
C ASN A 237 -14.20 -23.76 7.30
N HIS A 238 -14.73 -22.53 7.22
CA HIS A 238 -15.02 -21.66 8.37
C HIS A 238 -13.80 -21.47 9.30
N ARG A 239 -12.64 -21.23 8.70
CA ARG A 239 -11.36 -21.16 9.41
C ARG A 239 -10.37 -20.22 8.74
N VAL A 240 -9.34 -19.83 9.48
CA VAL A 240 -8.14 -19.22 8.92
C VAL A 240 -6.98 -20.19 9.12
N VAL A 241 -6.22 -20.40 8.05
CA VAL A 241 -5.06 -21.28 8.04
C VAL A 241 -3.79 -20.48 7.82
N GLU A 242 -2.78 -20.74 8.64
CA GLU A 242 -1.41 -20.34 8.42
C GLU A 242 -0.71 -21.41 7.57
N TRP A 243 -0.05 -21.00 6.50
CA TRP A 243 0.74 -21.88 5.65
C TRP A 243 2.15 -21.34 5.53
N LYS A 244 3.14 -22.18 5.85
CA LYS A 244 4.56 -21.81 5.75
C LYS A 244 5.12 -22.15 4.37
N CYS A 245 6.03 -21.33 3.86
CA CYS A 245 6.72 -21.55 2.60
C CYS A 245 7.42 -22.91 2.62
N GLY A 246 7.18 -23.72 1.58
CA GLY A 246 7.70 -25.09 1.48
C GLY A 246 6.97 -26.13 2.33
N ALA A 247 5.99 -25.76 3.15
CA ALA A 247 5.17 -26.72 3.89
C ALA A 247 4.17 -27.43 2.97
N THR A 248 3.91 -28.71 3.26
CA THR A 248 2.90 -29.53 2.57
C THR A 248 1.53 -29.48 3.24
N THR A 249 1.45 -28.94 4.45
CA THR A 249 0.23 -28.80 5.25
C THR A 249 0.18 -27.44 5.92
N GLY A 250 -1.02 -26.89 6.05
CA GLY A 250 -1.29 -25.71 6.85
C GLY A 250 -1.62 -26.03 8.30
N ARG A 251 -1.73 -24.99 9.11
CA ARG A 251 -2.13 -25.03 10.52
C ARG A 251 -3.29 -24.08 10.75
N VAL A 252 -4.37 -24.57 11.36
CA VAL A 252 -5.50 -23.71 11.75
C VAL A 252 -5.05 -22.75 12.85
N VAL A 253 -5.28 -21.45 12.65
CA VAL A 253 -4.92 -20.38 13.59
C VAL A 253 -6.13 -19.60 14.10
N ALA A 254 -7.27 -19.68 13.41
CA ALA A 254 -8.54 -19.14 13.88
C ALA A 254 -9.72 -19.96 13.34
N GLY A 255 -10.81 -20.04 14.11
CA GLY A 255 -11.98 -20.85 13.76
C GLY A 255 -11.69 -22.36 13.74
N GLY A 256 -12.26 -23.10 12.79
CA GLY A 256 -12.05 -24.55 12.64
C GLY A 256 -12.81 -25.42 13.65
N ASN A 257 -13.56 -24.83 14.57
CA ASN A 257 -14.42 -25.54 15.54
C ASN A 257 -15.87 -25.68 15.05
N GLY A 258 -16.03 -25.91 13.74
CA GLY A 258 -17.31 -25.90 13.04
C GLY A 258 -17.82 -24.49 12.73
N GLN A 259 -18.83 -24.44 11.85
CA GLN A 259 -19.55 -23.23 11.51
C GLN A 259 -20.37 -22.74 12.72
N GLY A 260 -20.21 -21.48 13.10
CA GLY A 260 -21.05 -20.89 14.14
C GLY A 260 -20.60 -19.50 14.56
N ASN A 261 -21.19 -18.97 15.62
CA ASN A 261 -20.99 -17.60 16.09
C ASN A 261 -20.33 -17.49 17.48
N GLN A 262 -19.92 -18.62 18.06
CA GLN A 262 -19.17 -18.64 19.32
C GLN A 262 -17.81 -17.93 19.15
N SER A 263 -17.16 -17.60 20.27
CA SER A 263 -15.87 -16.90 20.25
C SER A 263 -14.74 -17.73 19.64
N ASN A 264 -14.84 -19.06 19.63
CA ASN A 264 -13.90 -19.98 18.98
C ASN A 264 -14.34 -20.43 17.57
N GLN A 265 -15.41 -19.84 17.01
CA GLN A 265 -15.98 -20.22 15.72
C GLN A 265 -15.97 -19.04 14.75
N LEU A 266 -15.89 -19.37 13.46
CA LEU A 266 -16.12 -18.45 12.35
C LEU A 266 -17.26 -18.98 11.49
N ASN A 267 -17.82 -18.11 10.64
CA ASN A 267 -18.90 -18.45 9.74
C ASN A 267 -18.72 -17.72 8.41
N TYR A 268 -18.09 -18.44 7.46
CA TYR A 268 -17.78 -17.94 6.13
C TYR A 268 -16.82 -16.74 6.19
N PRO A 269 -15.61 -16.91 6.76
CA PRO A 269 -14.65 -15.82 6.81
C PRO A 269 -14.20 -15.48 5.39
N THR A 270 -14.18 -14.19 5.06
CA THR A 270 -13.93 -13.72 3.68
C THR A 270 -12.57 -13.07 3.52
N ASP A 271 -12.04 -12.47 4.57
CA ASP A 271 -10.78 -11.75 4.53
C ASP A 271 -10.03 -11.83 5.86
N VAL A 272 -8.71 -11.72 5.78
CA VAL A 272 -7.83 -11.71 6.94
C VAL A 272 -6.69 -10.72 6.69
N ILE A 273 -6.47 -9.82 7.64
CA ILE A 273 -5.30 -8.94 7.68
C ILE A 273 -4.59 -9.09 9.02
N ILE A 274 -3.40 -8.50 9.13
CA ILE A 274 -2.55 -8.59 10.30
C ILE A 274 -2.47 -7.21 10.94
N ASP A 275 -2.70 -7.18 12.25
CA ASP A 275 -2.40 -6.05 13.11
C ASP A 275 -1.10 -6.37 13.86
N GLU A 276 0.02 -5.81 13.37
CA GLU A 276 1.35 -6.05 13.91
C GLU A 276 1.54 -5.43 15.30
N GLU A 277 0.88 -4.30 15.57
CA GLU A 277 0.97 -3.61 16.87
C GLU A 277 0.36 -4.46 17.99
N THR A 278 -0.71 -5.20 17.70
CA THR A 278 -1.37 -6.09 18.67
C THR A 278 -1.04 -7.58 18.49
N ASP A 279 -0.13 -7.92 17.57
CA ASP A 279 0.20 -9.29 17.15
C ASP A 279 -1.05 -10.17 16.91
N SER A 280 -2.01 -9.62 16.17
CA SER A 280 -3.34 -10.22 15.99
C SER A 280 -3.74 -10.33 14.51
N LEU A 281 -4.61 -11.29 14.23
CA LEU A 281 -5.34 -11.39 12.97
C LEU A 281 -6.63 -10.59 13.09
N ILE A 282 -6.94 -9.77 12.10
CA ILE A 282 -8.25 -9.13 11.96
C ILE A 282 -8.99 -9.84 10.83
N ILE A 283 -10.11 -10.47 11.18
CA ILE A 283 -10.81 -11.40 10.30
C ILE A 283 -12.21 -10.89 10.04
N SER A 284 -12.59 -10.88 8.76
CA SER A 284 -13.95 -10.62 8.32
C SER A 284 -14.77 -11.90 8.49
N ASP A 285 -15.73 -11.90 9.42
CA ASP A 285 -16.60 -13.05 9.72
C ASP A 285 -18.00 -12.79 9.14
N TYR A 286 -18.07 -12.83 7.80
CA TYR A 286 -19.13 -12.24 6.98
C TYR A 286 -20.55 -12.66 7.40
N ASN A 287 -20.80 -13.96 7.58
CA ASN A 287 -22.17 -14.42 7.85
C ASN A 287 -22.59 -14.19 9.30
N ASN A 288 -21.64 -14.06 10.22
CA ASN A 288 -21.90 -13.60 11.58
C ASN A 288 -22.04 -12.07 11.68
N LYS A 289 -21.90 -11.34 10.56
CA LYS A 289 -22.02 -9.88 10.46
C LYS A 289 -21.10 -9.15 11.43
N ARG A 290 -19.84 -9.60 11.52
CA ARG A 290 -18.87 -9.05 12.46
C ARG A 290 -17.45 -9.05 11.89
N VAL A 291 -16.60 -8.23 12.49
CA VAL A 291 -15.14 -8.30 12.36
C VAL A 291 -14.58 -8.75 13.70
N VAL A 292 -13.68 -9.75 13.68
CA VAL A 292 -13.08 -10.31 14.88
C VAL A 292 -11.57 -10.06 14.91
N ARG A 293 -11.04 -9.74 16.10
CA ARG A 293 -9.61 -9.76 16.40
C ARG A 293 -9.28 -11.11 17.03
N TRP A 294 -8.27 -11.79 16.50
CA TRP A 294 -7.85 -13.10 16.97
C TRP A 294 -6.35 -13.09 17.28
N PRO A 295 -5.89 -13.52 18.47
CA PRO A 295 -4.47 -13.55 18.78
C PRO A 295 -3.73 -14.46 17.79
N ARG A 296 -2.66 -13.95 17.16
CA ARG A 296 -1.93 -14.73 16.15
C ARG A 296 -1.19 -15.93 16.74
N GLN A 297 -0.78 -15.81 18.01
CA GLN A 297 -0.10 -16.86 18.76
C GLN A 297 -1.01 -17.42 19.86
N ASN A 298 -1.21 -18.74 19.85
CA ASN A 298 -1.98 -19.47 20.86
C ASN A 298 -3.43 -18.95 21.10
N GLY A 299 -4.00 -18.24 20.12
CA GLY A 299 -5.38 -17.75 20.18
C GLY A 299 -6.38 -18.89 19.95
N ILE A 300 -7.18 -19.19 20.97
CA ILE A 300 -8.30 -20.16 20.88
C ILE A 300 -9.67 -19.47 20.77
N HIS A 301 -9.72 -18.16 21.01
CA HIS A 301 -10.92 -17.34 20.93
C HIS A 301 -10.61 -16.02 20.23
N GLY A 302 -11.55 -15.56 19.41
CA GLY A 302 -11.59 -14.22 18.85
C GLY A 302 -12.50 -13.29 19.65
N GLU A 303 -12.13 -12.02 19.67
CA GLU A 303 -12.90 -10.90 20.21
C GLU A 303 -13.65 -10.22 19.07
N THR A 304 -14.95 -9.97 19.23
CA THR A 304 -15.70 -9.16 18.26
C THR A 304 -15.37 -7.69 18.46
N ILE A 305 -14.70 -7.08 17.48
CA ILE A 305 -14.30 -5.66 17.53
C ILE A 305 -15.27 -4.76 16.77
N ILE A 306 -16.01 -5.30 15.79
CA ILE A 306 -17.08 -4.59 15.06
C ILE A 306 -18.24 -5.56 14.87
N SER A 307 -19.46 -5.11 15.16
CA SER A 307 -20.70 -5.88 15.03
C SER A 307 -21.68 -5.25 14.04
N ASN A 308 -22.64 -6.04 13.55
CA ASN A 308 -23.70 -5.62 12.63
C ASN A 308 -23.16 -5.03 11.32
N ILE A 309 -22.13 -5.67 10.76
CA ILE A 309 -21.50 -5.26 9.51
C ILE A 309 -21.37 -6.44 8.56
N GLY A 310 -21.87 -6.29 7.33
CA GLY A 310 -21.70 -7.28 6.27
C GLY A 310 -20.30 -7.24 5.68
N CYS A 311 -19.28 -7.47 6.51
CA CYS A 311 -17.89 -7.29 6.10
C CYS A 311 -17.49 -8.30 5.00
N LEU A 312 -16.93 -7.82 3.89
CA LEU A 312 -16.31 -8.68 2.88
C LEU A 312 -14.79 -8.50 2.78
N GLY A 313 -14.34 -7.25 2.69
CA GLY A 313 -12.94 -6.88 2.58
C GLY A 313 -12.50 -5.95 3.70
N LEU A 314 -11.24 -6.12 4.12
CA LEU A 314 -10.61 -5.36 5.18
C LEU A 314 -9.29 -4.77 4.69
N THR A 315 -8.94 -3.58 5.16
CA THR A 315 -7.56 -3.09 5.09
C THR A 315 -7.26 -2.18 6.26
N MET A 316 -5.98 -2.01 6.60
CA MET A 316 -5.53 -1.14 7.67
C MET A 316 -4.44 -0.22 7.15
N ASP A 317 -4.52 1.07 7.47
CA ASP A 317 -3.46 2.02 7.11
C ASP A 317 -2.33 2.05 8.15
N ASP A 318 -1.27 2.80 7.86
CA ASP A 318 -0.08 2.93 8.71
C ASP A 318 -0.38 3.62 10.06
N ASP A 319 -1.50 4.35 10.16
CA ASP A 319 -1.99 4.95 11.41
C ASP A 319 -2.79 3.95 12.27
N GLY A 320 -2.96 2.70 11.81
CA GLY A 320 -3.76 1.68 12.48
C GLY A 320 -5.28 1.87 12.34
N CYS A 321 -5.74 2.69 11.38
CA CYS A 321 -7.17 2.82 11.09
C CYS A 321 -7.64 1.64 10.24
N LEU A 322 -8.68 0.95 10.71
CA LEU A 322 -9.29 -0.16 10.01
C LEU A 322 -10.38 0.32 9.04
N TYR A 323 -10.27 -0.05 7.78
CA TYR A 323 -11.27 0.18 6.75
C TYR A 323 -12.00 -1.12 6.46
N VAL A 324 -13.33 -1.04 6.46
CA VAL A 324 -14.22 -2.18 6.37
C VAL A 324 -15.23 -1.94 5.26
N VAL A 325 -15.30 -2.87 4.31
CA VAL A 325 -16.34 -2.87 3.28
C VAL A 325 -17.61 -3.45 3.87
N ASP A 326 -18.63 -2.60 4.06
CA ASP A 326 -19.97 -3.02 4.45
C ASP A 326 -20.77 -3.35 3.18
N HIS A 327 -20.72 -4.62 2.78
CA HIS A 327 -21.36 -5.10 1.57
C HIS A 327 -22.86 -4.85 1.56
N ASP A 328 -23.52 -5.05 2.71
CA ASP A 328 -24.98 -4.98 2.81
C ASP A 328 -25.47 -3.52 2.79
N ALA A 329 -24.68 -2.61 3.34
CA ALA A 329 -24.98 -1.18 3.33
C ALA A 329 -24.44 -0.44 2.09
N HIS A 330 -23.68 -1.13 1.22
CA HIS A 330 -23.05 -0.55 0.03
C HIS A 330 -22.15 0.65 0.35
N GLU A 331 -21.30 0.51 1.37
CA GLU A 331 -20.43 1.58 1.84
C GLU A 331 -19.10 1.04 2.38
N VAL A 332 -18.13 1.95 2.54
CA VAL A 332 -16.87 1.66 3.26
C VAL A 332 -16.82 2.52 4.50
N LYS A 333 -16.56 1.88 5.64
CA LYS A 333 -16.42 2.53 6.95
C LYS A 333 -14.96 2.48 7.41
N ARG A 334 -14.47 3.59 7.94
CA ARG A 334 -13.18 3.68 8.66
C ARG A 334 -13.41 3.72 10.16
N TYR A 335 -12.68 2.92 10.91
CA TYR A 335 -12.66 2.85 12.36
C TYR A 335 -11.25 3.23 12.84
N ARG A 336 -11.13 4.27 13.65
CA ARG A 336 -9.86 4.56 14.32
C ARG A 336 -9.70 3.73 15.58
N VAL A 337 -8.47 3.58 16.04
CA VAL A 337 -8.18 2.91 17.31
C VAL A 337 -8.98 3.57 18.44
N GLY A 338 -9.80 2.77 19.13
CA GLY A 338 -10.66 3.21 20.22
C GLY A 338 -12.01 3.81 19.82
N GLU A 339 -12.34 3.91 18.54
CA GLU A 339 -13.67 4.31 18.08
C GLU A 339 -14.63 3.12 18.05
N ASN A 340 -15.82 3.30 18.62
CA ASN A 340 -16.88 2.28 18.63
C ASN A 340 -17.85 2.40 17.43
N HIS A 341 -17.69 3.43 16.59
CA HIS A 341 -18.53 3.70 15.43
C HIS A 341 -17.67 4.05 14.23
N GLY A 342 -17.93 3.41 13.10
CA GLY A 342 -17.23 3.68 11.86
C GLY A 342 -17.70 4.96 11.20
N THR A 343 -16.78 5.72 10.62
CA THR A 343 -17.08 6.86 9.74
C THR A 343 -17.21 6.37 8.31
N VAL A 344 -18.31 6.68 7.62
CA VAL A 344 -18.44 6.38 6.18
C VAL A 344 -17.44 7.24 5.40
N VAL A 345 -16.57 6.59 4.61
CA VAL A 345 -15.52 7.23 3.80
C VAL A 345 -15.73 7.06 2.30
N ALA A 346 -16.59 6.13 1.87
CA ALA A 346 -17.05 6.00 0.50
C ALA A 346 -18.45 5.37 0.47
N GLY A 347 -19.28 5.77 -0.51
CA GLY A 347 -20.68 5.34 -0.59
C GLY A 347 -21.59 6.08 0.40
N GLY A 348 -22.58 5.38 0.95
CA GLY A 348 -23.54 5.94 1.92
C GLY A 348 -24.76 6.65 1.33
N ASN A 349 -24.87 6.74 0.00
CA ASN A 349 -26.01 7.31 -0.72
C ASN A 349 -26.92 6.23 -1.34
N GLY A 350 -26.98 5.07 -0.69
CA GLY A 350 -27.70 3.88 -1.16
C GLY A 350 -27.01 3.15 -2.33
N PRO A 351 -27.52 1.97 -2.70
CA PRO A 351 -26.98 1.19 -3.81
C PRO A 351 -27.20 1.88 -5.16
N GLY A 352 -26.19 1.84 -6.03
CA GLY A 352 -26.32 2.27 -7.43
C GLY A 352 -25.01 2.48 -8.15
N ASP A 353 -25.10 3.00 -9.38
CA ASP A 353 -23.98 3.16 -10.32
C ASP A 353 -23.46 4.59 -10.44
N ARG A 354 -24.11 5.55 -9.77
CA ARG A 354 -23.62 6.94 -9.69
C ARG A 354 -22.27 6.99 -8.96
N LEU A 355 -21.49 8.04 -9.21
CA LEU A 355 -20.16 8.19 -8.61
C LEU A 355 -20.22 8.50 -7.11
N ASP A 356 -21.35 8.94 -6.58
CA ASP A 356 -21.60 9.13 -5.15
C ASP A 356 -22.19 7.88 -4.46
N GLN A 357 -22.38 6.78 -5.20
CA GLN A 357 -22.93 5.52 -4.73
C GLN A 357 -21.91 4.38 -4.92
N LEU A 358 -22.17 3.25 -4.25
CA LEU A 358 -21.50 1.98 -4.53
C LEU A 358 -22.55 0.90 -4.81
N TYR A 359 -22.18 -0.14 -5.56
CA TYR A 359 -23.03 -1.31 -5.74
C TYR A 359 -22.25 -2.62 -5.59
N TYR A 360 -22.66 -3.39 -4.57
CA TYR A 360 -21.96 -4.56 -4.04
C TYR A 360 -20.43 -4.38 -3.96
N PRO A 361 -19.92 -3.45 -3.14
CA PRO A 361 -18.49 -3.32 -2.93
C PRO A 361 -17.94 -4.63 -2.32
N ARG A 362 -16.75 -5.08 -2.77
CA ARG A 362 -16.14 -6.35 -2.31
C ARG A 362 -14.90 -6.13 -1.46
N TYR A 363 -13.87 -5.51 -2.03
CA TYR A 363 -12.59 -5.27 -1.38
C TYR A 363 -12.23 -3.79 -1.36
N VAL A 364 -11.37 -3.43 -0.43
CA VAL A 364 -10.85 -2.08 -0.25
C VAL A 364 -9.33 -2.12 -0.14
N SER A 365 -8.67 -1.14 -0.74
CA SER A 365 -7.26 -0.80 -0.51
C SER A 365 -7.14 0.68 -0.20
N VAL A 366 -6.08 1.09 0.49
CA VAL A 366 -5.87 2.47 0.93
C VAL A 366 -4.46 2.92 0.53
N ASP A 367 -4.34 4.13 -0.02
CA ASP A 367 -3.04 4.75 -0.33
C ASP A 367 -2.52 5.60 0.84
N GLN A 368 -1.28 6.10 0.72
CA GLN A 368 -0.62 6.92 1.75
C GLN A 368 -1.32 8.27 1.98
N GLU A 369 -2.13 8.73 1.03
CA GLU A 369 -2.98 9.91 1.16
C GLU A 369 -4.34 9.61 1.81
N HIS A 370 -4.56 8.38 2.27
CA HIS A 370 -5.81 7.83 2.81
C HIS A 370 -6.99 7.90 1.83
N SER A 371 -6.70 7.82 0.53
CA SER A 371 -7.71 7.55 -0.48
C SER A 371 -8.04 6.06 -0.47
N VAL A 372 -9.33 5.74 -0.57
CA VAL A 372 -9.81 4.37 -0.61
C VAL A 372 -10.11 3.94 -2.04
N TYR A 373 -9.68 2.74 -2.40
CA TYR A 373 -9.90 2.10 -3.69
C TYR A 373 -10.83 0.92 -3.48
N ILE A 374 -12.00 0.94 -4.11
CA ILE A 374 -13.05 -0.06 -3.89
C ILE A 374 -13.34 -0.79 -5.19
N SER A 375 -13.34 -2.11 -5.15
CA SER A 375 -13.89 -2.93 -6.23
C SER A 375 -15.40 -3.07 -6.11
N GLU A 376 -16.11 -2.73 -7.17
CA GLU A 376 -17.57 -2.85 -7.23
C GLU A 376 -17.96 -4.01 -8.12
N TYR A 377 -18.53 -5.05 -7.51
CA TYR A 377 -18.81 -6.32 -8.16
C TYR A 377 -19.79 -6.14 -9.33
N ASP A 378 -20.94 -5.50 -9.11
CA ASP A 378 -21.98 -5.39 -10.14
C ASP A 378 -21.84 -4.15 -11.02
N ASN A 379 -21.11 -3.13 -10.58
CA ASN A 379 -20.76 -2.00 -11.46
C ASN A 379 -19.53 -2.28 -12.34
N HIS A 380 -18.86 -3.43 -12.14
CA HIS A 380 -17.73 -3.89 -12.96
C HIS A 380 -16.61 -2.85 -13.09
N ARG A 381 -16.26 -2.22 -11.98
CA ARG A 381 -15.29 -1.12 -11.93
C ARG A 381 -14.56 -1.09 -10.59
N VAL A 382 -13.46 -0.34 -10.57
CA VAL A 382 -12.80 0.09 -9.35
C VAL A 382 -12.91 1.61 -9.25
N VAL A 383 -13.35 2.09 -8.09
CA VAL A 383 -13.48 3.52 -7.81
C VAL A 383 -12.52 3.94 -6.71
N LYS A 384 -11.79 5.04 -6.93
CA LYS A 384 -10.98 5.74 -5.95
C LYS A 384 -11.80 6.87 -5.33
N TRP A 385 -11.86 6.93 -4.01
CA TRP A 385 -12.39 8.08 -3.27
C TRP A 385 -11.25 8.72 -2.49
N THR A 386 -10.92 9.97 -2.81
CA THR A 386 -9.92 10.73 -2.04
C THR A 386 -10.50 11.11 -0.68
N LYS A 387 -9.62 11.33 0.31
CA LYS A 387 -10.03 11.67 1.68
C LYS A 387 -10.99 12.85 1.71
N GLY A 388 -12.22 12.62 2.16
CA GLY A 388 -13.29 13.64 2.27
C GLY A 388 -14.07 13.90 0.98
N ALA A 389 -13.80 13.17 -0.11
CA ALA A 389 -14.55 13.26 -1.35
C ALA A 389 -16.04 12.91 -1.15
N LYS A 390 -16.89 13.51 -1.98
CA LYS A 390 -18.34 13.20 -2.05
C LYS A 390 -18.71 12.21 -3.14
N GLN A 391 -17.78 11.96 -4.06
CA GLN A 391 -17.94 11.05 -5.17
C GLN A 391 -16.59 10.41 -5.50
N GLY A 392 -16.62 9.21 -6.05
CA GLY A 392 -15.47 8.47 -6.52
C GLY A 392 -15.03 8.85 -7.93
N ILE A 393 -13.84 8.39 -8.28
CA ILE A 393 -13.23 8.48 -9.60
C ILE A 393 -13.01 7.06 -10.08
N ILE A 394 -13.48 6.73 -11.28
CA ILE A 394 -13.23 5.40 -11.87
C ILE A 394 -11.74 5.32 -12.25
N VAL A 395 -11.05 4.32 -11.71
CA VAL A 395 -9.61 4.11 -11.93
C VAL A 395 -9.29 2.79 -12.64
N ALA A 396 -10.26 1.87 -12.72
CA ALA A 396 -10.19 0.68 -13.56
C ALA A 396 -11.59 0.21 -13.98
N GLY A 397 -11.72 -0.35 -15.18
CA GLY A 397 -13.01 -0.78 -15.72
C GLY A 397 -13.94 0.38 -16.09
N GLY A 398 -15.21 0.28 -15.73
CA GLY A 398 -16.21 1.36 -15.94
C GLY A 398 -16.82 1.45 -17.34
N HIS A 399 -16.43 0.55 -18.26
CA HIS A 399 -16.96 0.47 -19.62
C HIS A 399 -17.97 -0.69 -19.76
N GLY A 400 -18.72 -0.96 -18.69
CA GLY A 400 -19.62 -2.11 -18.56
C GLY A 400 -18.91 -3.44 -18.39
N LYS A 401 -19.72 -4.51 -18.26
CA LYS A 401 -19.23 -5.89 -18.14
C LYS A 401 -18.55 -6.34 -19.43
N GLY A 402 -17.35 -6.89 -19.34
CA GLY A 402 -16.69 -7.50 -20.50
C GLY A 402 -15.27 -7.98 -20.22
N HIS A 403 -14.58 -8.40 -21.27
CA HIS A 403 -13.24 -9.03 -21.20
C HIS A 403 -12.16 -8.22 -21.94
N SER A 404 -12.50 -7.07 -22.52
CA SER A 404 -11.51 -6.17 -23.13
C SER A 404 -10.52 -5.64 -22.06
N LEU A 405 -9.47 -4.95 -22.50
CA LEU A 405 -8.51 -4.33 -21.58
C LEU A 405 -9.05 -3.08 -20.88
N THR A 406 -10.19 -2.54 -21.30
CA THR A 406 -10.87 -1.40 -20.66
C THR A 406 -12.03 -1.85 -19.75
N GLN A 407 -12.34 -3.14 -19.75
CA GLN A 407 -13.49 -3.72 -19.05
C GLN A 407 -13.04 -4.68 -17.95
N LEU A 408 -13.91 -4.80 -16.95
CA LEU A 408 -13.83 -5.82 -15.90
C LEU A 408 -15.12 -6.64 -15.93
N SER A 409 -15.10 -7.79 -15.27
CA SER A 409 -16.26 -8.66 -15.09
C SER A 409 -16.27 -9.13 -13.64
N ASN A 410 -17.13 -8.50 -12.85
CA ASN A 410 -17.38 -8.86 -11.45
C ASN A 410 -16.12 -8.83 -10.55
N PRO A 411 -15.34 -7.72 -10.49
CA PRO A 411 -14.05 -7.69 -9.82
C PRO A 411 -14.13 -7.93 -8.29
N TYR A 412 -13.07 -8.55 -7.73
CA TYR A 412 -12.91 -8.80 -6.29
C TYR A 412 -11.69 -8.05 -5.73
N GLY A 413 -10.60 -8.73 -5.39
CA GLY A 413 -9.43 -8.14 -4.75
C GLY A 413 -8.93 -6.91 -5.51
N VAL A 414 -8.58 -5.86 -4.75
CA VAL A 414 -7.97 -4.64 -5.26
C VAL A 414 -6.79 -4.29 -4.39
N VAL A 415 -5.68 -3.91 -5.01
CA VAL A 415 -4.47 -3.47 -4.34
C VAL A 415 -3.93 -2.26 -5.10
N VAL A 416 -3.44 -1.24 -4.38
CA VAL A 416 -2.78 -0.07 -4.97
C VAL A 416 -1.33 0.00 -4.51
N ASP A 417 -0.41 0.35 -5.41
CA ASP A 417 0.98 0.63 -5.05
C ASP A 417 1.23 2.12 -4.78
N GLN A 418 2.44 2.45 -4.27
CA GLN A 418 2.85 3.83 -4.01
C GLN A 418 2.91 4.70 -5.28
N ALA A 419 3.02 4.10 -6.47
CA ALA A 419 2.95 4.82 -7.74
C ALA A 419 1.50 5.08 -8.20
N GLY A 420 0.51 4.62 -7.44
CA GLY A 420 -0.91 4.73 -7.75
C GLY A 420 -1.39 3.75 -8.83
N ASN A 421 -0.61 2.72 -9.16
CA ASN A 421 -1.06 1.65 -10.04
C ASN A 421 -2.07 0.77 -9.30
N VAL A 422 -3.14 0.40 -10.00
CA VAL A 422 -4.27 -0.35 -9.45
C VAL A 422 -4.23 -1.78 -10.00
N TYR A 423 -4.14 -2.74 -9.09
CA TYR A 423 -4.18 -4.17 -9.38
C TYR A 423 -5.55 -4.70 -9.02
N VAL A 424 -6.13 -5.55 -9.87
CA VAL A 424 -7.51 -6.01 -9.72
C VAL A 424 -7.61 -7.50 -10.05
N ALA A 425 -8.24 -8.27 -9.16
CA ALA A 425 -8.70 -9.61 -9.48
C ALA A 425 -9.99 -9.51 -10.30
N ASP A 426 -9.86 -9.71 -11.60
CA ASP A 426 -10.97 -9.70 -12.56
C ASP A 426 -11.61 -11.10 -12.57
N TYR A 427 -12.32 -11.38 -11.47
CA TYR A 427 -12.80 -12.68 -11.04
C TYR A 427 -13.48 -13.49 -12.15
N ALA A 428 -14.50 -12.95 -12.82
CA ALA A 428 -15.26 -13.72 -13.80
C ALA A 428 -14.50 -13.89 -15.14
N ASN A 429 -13.46 -13.09 -15.36
CA ASN A 429 -12.54 -13.24 -16.48
C ASN A 429 -11.30 -14.08 -16.15
N ASN A 430 -11.19 -14.62 -14.93
CA ASN A 430 -10.11 -15.53 -14.50
C ASN A 430 -8.70 -14.96 -14.71
N ARG A 431 -8.50 -13.69 -14.35
CA ARG A 431 -7.24 -12.99 -14.57
C ARG A 431 -6.97 -11.94 -13.48
N ILE A 432 -5.70 -11.61 -13.29
CA ILE A 432 -5.28 -10.43 -12.54
C ILE A 432 -4.85 -9.35 -13.53
N MET A 433 -5.38 -8.15 -13.35
CA MET A 433 -5.15 -7.00 -14.21
C MET A 433 -4.41 -5.90 -13.44
N ARG A 434 -3.60 -5.10 -14.15
CA ARG A 434 -2.97 -3.88 -13.65
C ARG A 434 -3.34 -2.70 -14.52
N TRP A 435 -3.78 -1.61 -13.91
CA TRP A 435 -3.86 -0.28 -14.51
C TRP A 435 -2.73 0.57 -13.96
N SER A 436 -1.91 1.14 -14.83
CA SER A 436 -1.00 2.19 -14.39
C SER A 436 -1.77 3.44 -14.00
N SER A 437 -1.22 4.26 -13.10
CA SER A 437 -1.86 5.53 -12.72
C SER A 437 -2.19 6.37 -13.96
N GLY A 438 -3.45 6.77 -14.10
CA GLY A 438 -3.94 7.54 -15.26
C GLY A 438 -4.12 6.76 -16.57
N ALA A 439 -3.88 5.44 -16.59
CA ALA A 439 -4.03 4.63 -17.79
C ALA A 439 -5.51 4.47 -18.18
N THR A 440 -5.78 4.50 -19.49
CA THR A 440 -7.14 4.29 -20.05
C THR A 440 -7.50 2.81 -20.22
N GLN A 441 -6.52 1.91 -20.16
CA GLN A 441 -6.70 0.47 -20.26
C GLN A 441 -5.70 -0.26 -19.36
N GLY A 442 -6.08 -1.46 -18.94
CA GLY A 442 -5.25 -2.32 -18.10
C GLY A 442 -4.37 -3.26 -18.92
N LYS A 443 -3.55 -4.02 -18.21
CA LYS A 443 -2.73 -5.11 -18.73
C LYS A 443 -2.99 -6.36 -17.89
N VAL A 444 -3.12 -7.51 -18.55
CA VAL A 444 -3.15 -8.81 -17.86
C VAL A 444 -1.75 -9.08 -17.33
N ILE A 445 -1.64 -9.39 -16.03
CA ILE A 445 -0.35 -9.70 -15.38
C ILE A 445 -0.24 -11.16 -14.93
N ALA A 446 -1.37 -11.83 -14.68
CA ALA A 446 -1.45 -13.27 -14.47
C ALA A 446 -2.82 -13.82 -14.88
N GLY A 447 -2.88 -15.10 -15.25
CA GLY A 447 -4.08 -15.73 -15.77
C GLY A 447 -4.46 -15.20 -17.15
N GLY A 448 -5.76 -15.24 -17.48
CA GLY A 448 -6.27 -14.79 -18.78
C GLY A 448 -6.02 -15.77 -19.95
N ASN A 449 -5.45 -16.95 -19.67
CA ASN A 449 -5.17 -18.01 -20.66
C ASN A 449 -6.32 -19.05 -20.73
N GLY A 450 -7.56 -18.59 -20.58
CA GLY A 450 -8.75 -19.42 -20.42
C GLY A 450 -8.98 -19.88 -18.97
N HIS A 451 -10.11 -20.53 -18.74
CA HIS A 451 -10.43 -21.16 -17.45
C HIS A 451 -9.81 -22.55 -17.37
N GLY A 452 -9.26 -22.91 -16.21
CA GLY A 452 -8.69 -24.23 -15.97
C GLY A 452 -7.75 -24.24 -14.78
N ASN A 453 -7.02 -25.34 -14.61
CA ASN A 453 -6.16 -25.61 -13.46
C ASN A 453 -4.65 -25.70 -13.82
N GLN A 454 -4.27 -25.36 -15.05
CA GLN A 454 -2.87 -25.27 -15.45
C GLN A 454 -2.15 -24.14 -14.67
N LEU A 455 -0.82 -24.13 -14.69
CA LEU A 455 -0.01 -23.18 -13.92
C LEU A 455 -0.20 -21.71 -14.35
N ASN A 456 -0.54 -21.48 -15.62
CA ASN A 456 -0.84 -20.17 -16.20
C ASN A 456 -2.35 -19.86 -16.30
N GLN A 457 -3.19 -20.72 -15.73
CA GLN A 457 -4.64 -20.56 -15.70
C GLN A 457 -5.09 -20.31 -14.26
N LEU A 458 -6.13 -19.49 -14.13
CA LEU A 458 -6.83 -19.24 -12.89
C LEU A 458 -8.30 -19.66 -13.07
N LEU A 459 -8.99 -19.86 -11.97
CA LEU A 459 -10.41 -20.08 -11.91
C LEU A 459 -10.99 -19.31 -10.72
N SER A 460 -11.76 -18.26 -11.03
CA SER A 460 -12.43 -17.43 -10.03
C SER A 460 -11.47 -16.85 -8.97
N PRO A 461 -10.41 -16.12 -9.38
CA PRO A 461 -9.47 -15.53 -8.43
C PRO A 461 -10.17 -14.48 -7.56
N ILE A 462 -10.04 -14.61 -6.23
CA ILE A 462 -10.73 -13.73 -5.27
C ILE A 462 -9.80 -12.63 -4.78
N SER A 463 -8.71 -12.98 -4.10
CA SER A 463 -7.76 -12.04 -3.49
C SER A 463 -6.35 -12.34 -3.94
N PHE A 464 -5.46 -11.37 -3.78
CA PHE A 464 -4.04 -11.52 -4.03
C PHE A 464 -3.23 -10.56 -3.15
N SER A 465 -1.97 -10.90 -2.92
CA SER A 465 -1.01 -10.07 -2.18
C SER A 465 0.37 -10.21 -2.80
N PHE A 466 1.23 -9.23 -2.59
CA PHE A 466 2.62 -9.26 -3.02
C PHE A 466 3.54 -9.50 -1.81
N ASP A 467 4.63 -10.23 -2.00
CA ASP A 467 5.71 -10.33 -1.01
C ASP A 467 6.76 -9.20 -1.20
N GLN A 468 7.77 -9.16 -0.33
CA GLN A 468 8.86 -8.17 -0.37
C GLN A 468 9.68 -8.16 -1.67
N GLU A 469 9.65 -9.26 -2.41
CA GLU A 469 10.31 -9.43 -3.71
C GLU A 469 9.36 -9.12 -4.88
N ALA A 470 8.17 -8.58 -4.58
CA ALA A 470 7.08 -8.33 -5.53
C ALA A 470 6.54 -9.58 -6.24
N ASN A 471 6.80 -10.79 -5.72
CA ASN A 471 6.11 -11.98 -6.21
C ASN A 471 4.63 -11.92 -5.79
N MET A 472 3.75 -12.34 -6.68
CA MET A 472 2.30 -12.25 -6.48
C MET A 472 1.73 -13.59 -6.03
N TYR A 473 0.99 -13.59 -4.93
CA TYR A 473 0.25 -14.75 -4.43
C TYR A 473 -1.22 -14.52 -4.68
N VAL A 474 -1.88 -15.44 -5.37
CA VAL A 474 -3.27 -15.33 -5.80
C VAL A 474 -4.06 -16.46 -5.17
N SER A 475 -5.19 -16.11 -4.55
CA SER A 475 -6.21 -17.05 -4.14
C SER A 475 -6.99 -17.50 -5.37
N ASP A 476 -6.57 -18.65 -5.92
CA ASP A 476 -7.17 -19.29 -7.09
C ASP A 476 -8.37 -20.14 -6.63
N SER A 477 -9.42 -19.44 -6.16
CA SER A 477 -10.44 -19.99 -5.28
C SER A 477 -11.20 -21.18 -5.87
N GLY A 478 -11.51 -21.10 -7.17
CA GLY A 478 -12.23 -22.17 -7.88
C GLY A 478 -11.37 -23.41 -8.12
N ASN A 479 -10.04 -23.27 -8.06
CA ASN A 479 -9.10 -24.40 -8.08
C ASN A 479 -8.64 -24.82 -6.68
N HIS A 480 -9.16 -24.18 -5.62
CA HIS A 480 -8.90 -24.53 -4.22
C HIS A 480 -7.40 -24.54 -3.86
N ARG A 481 -6.68 -23.55 -4.35
CA ARG A 481 -5.23 -23.41 -4.15
C ARG A 481 -4.81 -21.95 -4.05
N ILE A 482 -3.60 -21.74 -3.53
CA ILE A 482 -2.88 -20.46 -3.67
C ILE A 482 -1.79 -20.63 -4.72
N GLN A 483 -1.78 -19.78 -5.75
CA GLN A 483 -0.74 -19.74 -6.76
C GLN A 483 0.22 -18.56 -6.52
N LYS A 484 1.53 -18.84 -6.52
CA LYS A 484 2.59 -17.83 -6.53
C LYS A 484 3.09 -17.62 -7.96
N PHE A 485 3.11 -16.37 -8.44
CA PHE A 485 3.73 -15.95 -9.68
C PHE A 485 4.97 -15.13 -9.34
N ASN A 486 6.13 -15.59 -9.79
CA ASN A 486 7.39 -14.92 -9.49
C ASN A 486 7.54 -13.67 -10.35
N LEU A 487 8.21 -12.67 -9.79
CA LEU A 487 8.66 -11.51 -10.54
C LEU A 487 9.58 -11.94 -11.68
N ASP A 488 9.33 -11.45 -12.90
CA ASP A 488 10.25 -11.65 -14.01
C ASP A 488 11.39 -10.62 -13.88
N GLN A 489 12.62 -11.12 -13.69
CA GLN A 489 13.82 -10.29 -13.48
C GLN A 489 14.57 -10.00 -14.79
N HIS A 490 13.99 -10.32 -15.95
CA HIS A 490 14.65 -10.27 -17.25
C HIS A 490 13.94 -9.42 -18.31
#